data_AF-A0A1W2H0X2-F1
#
_entry.id   AF-A0A1W2H0X2-F1
#
_cell.length_a   1.000
_cell.length_b   1.000
_cell.length_c   1.000
_cell.angle_alpha   90.00
_cell.angle_beta   90.00
_cell.angle_gamma   90.00
#
_symmetry.space_group_name_H-M   'P 1'
#
loop_
_entity.id
_entity.type
_entity.pdbx_description
1 polymer ?
#
loop_
_entity_poly.entity_id
_entity_poly.type
_entity_poly.pdbx_seq_one_letter_code
_entity_poly.pdbx_strand_id
1 'polypeptide(L)' 'MKSNLLYFAMFLLILCVPFRGNEEGVRWLWADITWIPVTLVFIALICIGFYLYTKERMNTLIKKNEC' A
#
# COMPACT_ATOMS: atom_id res chain seq x y z
N MET A 1 -16.95 4.69 -0.83
CA MET A 1 -15.63 4.96 -0.20
C MET A 1 -14.50 4.17 -0.90
N LYS A 2 -14.28 4.34 -2.22
CA LYS A 2 -13.39 3.45 -3.00
C LYS A 2 -12.00 4.02 -3.30
N SER A 3 -11.82 5.34 -3.33
CA SER A 3 -10.50 5.95 -3.56
C SER A 3 -9.59 5.92 -2.34
N ASN A 4 -10.14 6.06 -1.13
CA ASN A 4 -9.34 6.29 0.08
C ASN A 4 -8.36 5.16 0.38
N LEU A 5 -8.72 3.90 0.06
CA LEU A 5 -7.85 2.76 0.33
C LEU A 5 -6.61 2.75 -0.58
N LEU A 6 -6.76 3.20 -1.82
CA LEU A 6 -5.67 3.25 -2.79
C LEU A 6 -4.72 4.42 -2.51
N TYR A 7 -5.28 5.57 -2.09
CA TYR A 7 -4.48 6.68 -1.57
C TYR A 7 -3.71 6.29 -0.29
N PHE A 8 -4.32 5.51 0.60
CA PHE A 8 -3.66 5.00 1.79
C PHE A 8 -2.50 4.06 1.44
N ALA A 9 -2.70 3.15 0.48
CA ALA A 9 -1.62 2.28 -0.03
C ALA A 9 -0.46 3.08 -0.65
N MET A 10 -0.76 4.11 -1.47
CA MET A 10 0.28 4.99 -2.01
C MET A 10 1.04 5.74 -0.91
N PHE A 11 0.34 6.23 0.10
CA PHE A 11 0.96 6.91 1.23
C PHE A 11 1.92 6.00 2.00
N LEU A 12 1.53 4.74 2.26
CA LEU A 12 2.38 3.73 2.90
C LEU A 12 3.63 3.43 2.07
N LEU A 13 3.51 3.39 0.74
CA LEU A 13 4.66 3.16 -0.14
C LEU A 13 5.65 4.33 -0.14
N ILE A 14 5.16 5.58 -0.12
CA ILE A 14 6.01 6.77 -0.03
C ILE A 14 6.80 6.79 1.29
N LEU A 15 6.17 6.31 2.38
CA LEU A 15 6.81 6.15 3.69
C LEU A 15 7.93 5.09 3.72
N CYS A 16 8.02 4.19 2.74
CA CYS A 16 9.13 3.23 2.63
C CYS A 16 10.41 3.82 2.00
N VAL A 17 10.32 4.97 1.34
CA VAL A 17 11.44 5.57 0.57
C VAL A 17 12.20 6.71 1.28
N PRO A 18 11.98 7.10 2.56
CA PRO A 18 12.71 8.23 3.11
C PRO A 18 14.21 7.92 3.19
N PHE A 19 14.98 8.90 2.73
CA PHE A 19 16.43 8.92 2.83
C PHE A 19 16.82 9.93 3.89
N ARG A 20 17.79 9.60 4.73
CA ARG A 20 18.34 10.51 5.73
C ARG A 20 19.75 10.92 5.28
N GLY A 21 19.96 12.21 5.12
CA GLY A 21 21.29 12.76 4.97
C GLY A 21 21.97 12.85 6.34
N ASN A 22 23.16 12.28 6.47
CA ASN A 22 24.03 12.50 7.61
C ASN A 22 25.42 12.97 7.14
N GLU A 23 26.30 13.25 8.09
CA GLU A 23 27.69 13.68 7.88
C GLU A 23 28.51 12.69 7.02
N GLU A 24 28.08 11.42 6.94
CA GLU A 24 28.70 10.35 6.14
C GLU A 24 28.07 10.16 4.73
N GLY A 25 27.06 10.95 4.36
CA GLY A 25 26.39 10.90 3.06
C GLY A 25 24.88 10.59 3.12
N VAL A 26 24.30 10.27 1.96
CA VAL A 26 22.88 9.89 1.84
C VAL A 26 22.73 8.41 2.18
N ARG A 27 22.13 8.11 3.34
CA ARG A 27 21.87 6.73 3.77
C ARG A 27 20.36 6.49 3.83
N TRP A 28 19.94 5.28 3.50
CA TRP A 28 18.53 4.91 3.57
C TRP A 28 18.06 4.95 5.03
N LEU A 29 16.94 5.63 5.33
CA LEU A 29 16.46 5.83 6.71
C LEU A 29 16.22 4.49 7.43
N TRP A 30 15.79 3.49 6.67
CA TRP A 30 15.46 2.16 7.17
C TRP A 30 16.64 1.17 7.13
N ALA A 31 17.86 1.62 6.84
CA ALA A 31 19.03 0.74 6.73
C ALA A 31 19.26 -0.09 8.00
N ASP A 32 19.04 0.50 9.18
CA ASP A 32 19.22 -0.17 10.46
C ASP A 32 17.93 -0.86 10.95
N ILE A 33 16.76 -0.56 10.36
CA ILE A 33 15.46 -1.12 10.74
C ILE A 33 14.63 -1.44 9.49
N THR A 34 15.04 -2.49 8.78
CA THR A 34 14.38 -2.97 7.55
C THR A 34 12.99 -3.58 7.79
N TRP A 35 12.64 -3.92 9.04
CA TRP A 35 11.32 -4.46 9.39
C TRP A 35 10.18 -3.45 9.16
N ILE A 36 10.44 -2.16 9.30
CA ILE A 36 9.42 -1.11 9.13
C ILE A 36 8.96 -1.00 7.67
N PRO A 37 9.84 -0.85 6.65
CA PRO A 37 9.39 -0.83 5.26
C PRO A 37 8.77 -2.16 4.82
N VAL A 38 9.22 -3.30 5.37
CA VAL A 38 8.63 -4.62 5.07
C VAL A 38 7.18 -4.69 5.54
N THR A 39 6.90 -4.32 6.79
CA THR A 39 5.52 -4.33 7.33
C THR A 39 4.60 -3.36 6.60
N LEU A 40 5.11 -2.18 6.22
CA LEU A 40 4.39 -1.21 5.38
C LEU A 40 3.99 -1.79 4.01
N VAL A 41 4.90 -2.50 3.34
CA VAL A 41 4.62 -3.17 2.06
C VAL A 41 3.57 -4.27 2.22
N PHE A 42 3.66 -5.07 3.28
CA PHE A 42 2.66 -6.12 3.56
C PHE A 42 1.25 -5.54 3.77
N ILE A 43 1.13 -4.46 4.55
CA ILE A 43 -0.15 -3.77 4.76
C ILE A 43 -0.68 -3.21 3.43
N ALA A 44 0.19 -2.62 2.61
CA ALA A 44 -0.20 -2.12 1.30
C ALA A 44 -0.73 -3.25 0.38
N LEU A 45 -0.08 -4.42 0.37
CA LEU A 45 -0.54 -5.58 -0.39
C LEU A 45 -1.89 -6.10 0.09
N ILE A 46 -2.11 -6.16 1.41
CA ILE A 46 -3.41 -6.55 1.99
C ILE A 46 -4.50 -5.56 1.58
N CYS A 47 -4.23 -4.26 1.65
CA CYS A 47 -5.18 -3.24 1.20
C CYS A 47 -5.52 -3.37 -0.29
N ILE A 48 -4.52 -3.60 -1.15
CA ILE A 48 -4.72 -3.80 -2.59
C ILE A 48 -5.52 -5.08 -2.87
N GLY A 49 -5.16 -6.19 -2.23
CA GLY A 49 -5.87 -7.46 -2.35
C GLY A 49 -7.33 -7.35 -1.92
N PHE A 50 -7.58 -6.69 -0.79
CA PHE A 50 -8.94 -6.45 -0.29
C PHE A 50 -9.75 -5.54 -1.22
N TYR A 51 -9.12 -4.52 -1.81
CA TYR A 51 -9.73 -3.67 -2.81
C TYR A 51 -10.15 -4.44 -4.06
N LEU A 52 -9.24 -5.26 -4.61
CA LEU A 52 -9.51 -6.08 -5.80
C LEU A 52 -10.63 -7.09 -5.52
N TYR A 53 -10.56 -7.80 -4.39
CA TYR A 53 -11.59 -8.75 -3.98
C TYR A 53 -12.97 -8.09 -3.86
N THR A 54 -13.03 -6.92 -3.23
CA THR A 54 -14.29 -6.16 -3.10
C THR A 54 -14.80 -5.67 -4.45
N LYS A 55 -13.90 -5.25 -5.35
CA LYS A 55 -14.25 -4.79 -6.70
C LYS A 55 -14.83 -5.92 -7.55
N GLU A 56 -14.22 -7.10 -7.54
CA GLU A 56 -14.72 -8.26 -8.27
C GLU A 56 -16.08 -8.70 -7.76
N ARG A 57 -16.26 -8.84 -6.44
CA ARG A 57 -17.56 -9.18 -5.85
C ARG A 57 -18.67 -8.23 -6.29
N MET A 58 -18.39 -6.93 -6.34
CA MET A 58 -19.38 -5.93 -6.72
C MET A 58 -19.71 -5.99 -8.22
N ASN A 59 -18.72 -6.28 -9.07
CA ASN A 59 -18.97 -6.53 -10.50
C ASN A 59 -19.78 -7.80 -10.73
N THR A 60 -19.55 -8.86 -9.94
CA THR A 60 -20.38 -10.09 -10.00
C THR A 60 -21.82 -9.82 -9.58
N LEU A 61 -22.04 -8.96 -8.58
CA LEU A 61 -23.38 -8.57 -8.14
C LEU A 61 -24.11 -7.69 -9.16
N ILE A 62 -23.42 -6.76 -9.83
CA ILE A 62 -24.02 -5.96 -10.91
C ILE A 62 -24.40 -6.86 -12.09
N LYS A 63 -23.49 -7.76 -12.50
CA LYS A 63 -23.76 -8.70 -13.60
C LYS A 63 -24.92 -9.67 -13.29
N LYS A 64 -25.16 -9.97 -12.01
CA LYS A 64 -26.29 -10.79 -11.57
C LYS A 64 -27.63 -10.04 -11.59
N ASN A 65 -27.63 -8.71 -11.45
CA ASN A 65 -28.86 -7.90 -11.49
C ASN A 65 -29.29 -7.52 -12.92
N GLU A 66 -28.44 -7.74 -13.93
CA GLU A 66 -28.77 -7.56 -15.36
C GLU A 66 -29.28 -8.85 -16.04
N CYS A 67 -29.22 -10.01 -15.37
CA CYS A 67 -29.87 -11.26 -15.77
C CYS A 67 -31.18 -11.45 -15.01
#